data_AF-A0A1W6EW61-F1
#
_entry.id   AF-A0A1W6EW61-F1
#
_cell.length_a   1.000
_cell.length_b   1.000
_cell.length_c   1.000
_cell.angle_alpha   90.00
_cell.angle_beta   90.00
_cell.angle_gamma   90.00
#
_symmetry.space_group_name_H-M   'P 1'
#
loop_
_entity.id
_entity.type
_entity.pdbx_description
1 polymer ?
#
loop_
_entity_poly.entity_id
_entity_poly.type
_entity_poly.pdbx_seq_one_letter_code
_entity_poly.pdbx_strand_id
1 'polypeptide(L)'
;MEGSLGYSIATLLIRVSVIFILTFPAVHLKDPWKPTSTAKNPICVTPECVSRGKMYYKNWDPMVHPCDDFYKFACNNWHDTNPTPLYTWEWNSLAIIENEIAKQVRDIVQKFKKRSDSAALAQLKTVYRTCMYTPSMKAGDIRFVWQHMKKAGFDTSAPWWEVHQNYLEITGESALMTIKVVANSQHNFNPILKFSEIGSPYGSIIHGEVWIPSETDMYINLLKYLCNTQYSNMSPVRKQLPTLDFMQIVLFRHRLNEISRECMQLKHRRVMPMTVKEFENWFNKLGNEGLAKVGWRRIVRVMLDDIPDAVIDHDGMIAVRREEYFKKLNELLAGTPKNIIGDSLFWSYDIYALKARGRLHERLNKIQFYASDVRTLS
;
A
#
# COMPACT_ATOMS: atom_id res chain seq x y z
N MET A 1 -61.89 44.56 -21.89
CA MET A 1 -62.31 43.14 -21.83
C MET A 1 -61.14 42.16 -21.92
N GLU A 2 -59.90 42.54 -21.54
CA GLU A 2 -58.72 41.67 -21.76
C GLU A 2 -58.14 41.04 -20.47
N GLY A 3 -58.53 41.50 -19.27
CA GLY A 3 -57.98 40.99 -18.00
C GLY A 3 -58.62 39.72 -17.45
N SER A 4 -59.87 39.40 -17.82
CA SER A 4 -60.62 38.26 -17.26
C SER A 4 -60.22 36.91 -17.88
N LEU A 5 -59.86 36.91 -19.16
CA LEU A 5 -59.52 35.70 -19.90
C LEU A 5 -58.12 35.17 -19.50
N GLY A 6 -57.15 36.06 -19.32
CA GLY A 6 -55.79 35.71 -18.89
C GLY A 6 -55.75 35.09 -17.49
N TYR A 7 -56.57 35.59 -16.56
CA TYR A 7 -56.64 35.05 -15.19
C TYR A 7 -57.25 33.64 -15.13
N SER A 8 -58.25 33.36 -15.99
CA SER A 8 -58.84 32.03 -16.10
C SER A 8 -57.88 31.01 -16.73
N ILE A 9 -57.10 31.41 -17.73
CA ILE A 9 -56.10 30.53 -18.37
C ILE A 9 -54.96 30.23 -17.39
N ALA A 10 -54.46 31.24 -16.66
CA ALA A 10 -53.39 31.03 -15.68
C ALA A 10 -53.82 30.10 -14.54
N THR A 11 -55.04 30.24 -14.03
CA THR A 11 -55.57 29.35 -12.99
C THR A 11 -55.82 27.94 -13.49
N LEU A 12 -56.25 27.77 -14.75
CA LEU A 12 -56.39 26.45 -15.37
C LEU A 12 -55.03 25.77 -15.54
N LEU A 13 -54.02 26.49 -16.04
CA LEU A 13 -52.66 25.96 -16.23
C LEU A 13 -52.01 25.60 -14.90
N ILE A 14 -52.17 26.41 -13.85
CA ILE A 14 -51.68 26.07 -12.50
C ILE A 14 -52.39 24.81 -11.98
N ARG A 15 -53.71 24.69 -12.13
CA ARG A 15 -54.44 23.49 -11.69
C ARG A 15 -54.01 22.24 -12.45
N VAL A 16 -53.83 22.33 -13.77
CA VAL A 16 -53.33 21.21 -14.60
C VAL A 16 -51.89 20.86 -14.20
N SER A 17 -51.05 21.84 -13.91
CA SER A 17 -49.65 21.62 -13.51
C SER A 17 -49.55 20.99 -12.13
N VAL A 18 -50.39 21.43 -11.18
CA VAL A 18 -50.49 20.83 -9.84
C VAL A 18 -51.06 19.41 -9.91
N ILE A 19 -52.07 19.15 -10.76
CA ILE A 19 -52.57 17.80 -11.01
C ILE A 19 -51.48 16.93 -11.63
N PHE A 20 -50.70 17.45 -12.59
CA PHE A 20 -49.57 16.73 -13.17
C PHE A 20 -48.52 16.43 -12.10
N ILE A 21 -48.08 17.41 -11.30
CA ILE A 21 -47.08 17.24 -10.23
C ILE A 21 -47.56 16.31 -9.10
N LEU A 22 -48.87 16.25 -8.80
CA LEU A 22 -49.44 15.35 -7.79
C LEU A 22 -49.69 13.94 -8.31
N THR A 23 -49.91 13.75 -9.62
CA THR A 23 -50.17 12.43 -10.22
C THR A 23 -48.93 11.78 -10.85
N PHE A 24 -47.92 12.56 -11.25
CA PHE A 24 -46.67 12.04 -11.83
C PHE A 24 -45.68 11.36 -10.86
N PRO A 25 -45.67 11.57 -9.52
CA PRO A 25 -44.72 10.84 -8.65
C PRO A 25 -45.09 9.36 -8.50
N ALA A 26 -46.27 8.94 -8.97
CA ALA A 26 -46.78 7.57 -8.84
C ALA A 26 -46.66 6.72 -10.11
N VAL A 27 -46.17 7.28 -11.23
CA VAL A 27 -45.98 6.51 -12.47
C VAL A 27 -44.56 5.92 -12.49
N HIS A 28 -44.45 4.76 -11.85
CA HIS A 28 -43.48 3.69 -12.13
C HIS A 28 -41.98 4.00 -12.01
N LEU A 29 -41.51 4.37 -10.81
CA LEU A 29 -40.32 3.69 -10.31
C LEU A 29 -40.81 2.37 -9.72
N LYS A 30 -40.69 1.27 -10.48
CA LYS A 30 -40.82 -0.09 -9.91
C LYS A 30 -39.85 -0.15 -8.75
N ASP A 31 -40.39 -0.24 -7.53
CA ASP A 31 -39.61 -0.56 -6.34
C ASP A 31 -38.86 -1.87 -6.64
N PRO A 32 -37.51 -1.86 -6.75
CA PRO A 32 -36.74 -3.06 -7.06
C PRO A 32 -36.86 -4.13 -5.97
N TRP A 33 -37.45 -3.79 -4.82
CA TRP A 33 -37.68 -4.68 -3.69
C TRP A 33 -39.12 -5.19 -3.57
N LYS A 34 -40.05 -4.75 -4.42
CA LYS A 34 -41.37 -5.39 -4.52
C LYS A 34 -41.30 -6.58 -5.47
N PRO A 35 -41.33 -7.83 -4.98
CA PRO A 35 -41.32 -9.00 -5.85
C PRO A 35 -42.53 -8.93 -6.78
N THR A 36 -42.28 -8.90 -8.09
CA THR A 36 -43.34 -8.97 -9.09
C THR A 36 -43.84 -10.42 -9.11
N SER A 37 -44.80 -10.72 -8.23
CA SER A 37 -45.44 -12.03 -8.10
C SER A 37 -46.26 -12.39 -9.36
N THR A 38 -45.58 -12.84 -10.41
CA THR A 38 -46.23 -13.38 -11.62
C THR A 38 -45.56 -14.64 -12.18
N ALA A 39 -44.63 -15.26 -11.45
CA ALA A 39 -44.11 -16.58 -11.82
C ALA A 39 -44.91 -17.68 -11.11
N LYS A 40 -45.46 -18.63 -11.88
CA LYS A 40 -46.18 -19.82 -11.37
C LYS A 40 -45.33 -20.72 -10.44
N ASN A 41 -44.02 -20.49 -10.38
CA ASN A 41 -43.11 -20.98 -9.34
C ASN A 41 -42.27 -19.81 -8.83
N PRO A 42 -42.42 -19.40 -7.56
CA PRO A 42 -41.64 -18.30 -6.99
C PRO A 42 -40.19 -18.70 -6.69
N ILE A 43 -39.84 -19.99 -6.80
CA ILE A 43 -38.53 -20.54 -6.48
C ILE A 43 -37.67 -20.62 -7.73
N CYS A 44 -36.51 -19.95 -7.70
CA CYS A 44 -35.51 -20.07 -8.76
C CYS A 44 -34.79 -21.42 -8.68
N VAL A 45 -34.84 -22.21 -9.75
CA VAL A 45 -34.23 -23.55 -9.83
C VAL A 45 -33.13 -23.64 -10.88
N THR A 46 -32.62 -22.51 -11.36
CA THR A 46 -31.44 -22.53 -12.25
C THR A 46 -30.22 -23.09 -11.50
N PRO A 47 -29.25 -23.68 -12.20
CA PRO A 47 -28.03 -24.18 -11.55
C PRO A 47 -27.33 -23.14 -10.69
N GLU A 48 -27.32 -21.88 -11.12
CA GLU A 48 -26.73 -20.75 -10.40
C GLU A 48 -27.48 -20.46 -9.10
N CYS A 49 -28.81 -20.41 -9.15
CA CYS A 49 -29.65 -20.21 -7.96
C CYS A 49 -29.48 -21.35 -6.95
N VAL A 50 -29.47 -22.60 -7.40
CA VAL A 50 -29.27 -23.77 -6.54
C VAL A 50 -27.87 -23.73 -5.90
N SER A 51 -26.83 -23.40 -6.68
CA SER A 51 -25.46 -23.29 -6.18
C SER A 51 -25.32 -22.18 -5.13
N ARG A 52 -25.89 -21.00 -5.38
CA ARG A 52 -25.86 -19.87 -4.43
C ARG A 52 -26.69 -20.16 -3.19
N GLY A 53 -27.88 -20.73 -3.34
CA GLY A 53 -28.73 -21.14 -2.22
C GLY A 53 -28.01 -22.13 -1.30
N LYS A 54 -27.35 -23.16 -1.85
CA LYS A 54 -26.53 -24.10 -1.07
C LYS A 54 -25.40 -23.43 -0.32
N MET A 55 -24.72 -22.46 -0.94
CA MET A 55 -23.65 -21.70 -0.29
C MET A 55 -24.18 -20.95 0.93
N TYR A 56 -25.28 -20.20 0.81
CA TYR A 56 -25.87 -19.49 1.96
C TYR A 56 -26.36 -20.46 3.05
N TYR A 57 -27.07 -21.51 2.66
CA TYR A 57 -27.60 -22.51 3.57
C TYR A 57 -26.50 -23.24 4.37
N LYS A 58 -25.29 -23.35 3.82
CA LYS A 58 -24.15 -23.98 4.51
C LYS A 58 -23.52 -23.08 5.57
N ASN A 59 -23.62 -21.76 5.40
CA ASN A 59 -22.93 -20.77 6.23
C ASN A 59 -23.82 -20.17 7.32
N TRP A 60 -25.12 -20.10 7.06
CA TRP A 60 -26.09 -19.52 7.99
C TRP A 60 -26.28 -20.41 9.24
N ASP A 61 -26.73 -19.80 10.33
CA ASP A 61 -27.15 -20.47 11.55
C ASP A 61 -28.58 -20.02 11.91
N PRO A 62 -29.60 -20.87 11.70
CA PRO A 62 -30.98 -20.51 11.97
C PRO A 62 -31.31 -20.41 13.46
N MET A 63 -30.41 -20.82 14.36
CA MET A 63 -30.60 -20.72 15.81
C MET A 63 -30.29 -19.32 16.36
N VAL A 64 -29.63 -18.47 15.58
CA VAL A 64 -29.34 -17.09 15.94
C VAL A 64 -30.34 -16.16 15.28
N HIS A 65 -31.04 -15.35 16.07
CA HIS A 65 -31.99 -14.39 15.49
C HIS A 65 -31.23 -13.26 14.76
N PRO A 66 -31.60 -12.92 13.50
CA PRO A 66 -30.84 -11.95 12.70
C PRO A 66 -30.83 -10.53 13.27
N CYS A 67 -31.83 -10.15 14.09
CA CYS A 67 -31.85 -8.85 14.76
C CYS A 67 -30.93 -8.78 15.99
N ASP A 68 -30.48 -9.92 16.50
CA ASP A 68 -29.61 -9.98 17.68
C ASP A 68 -28.13 -10.00 17.26
N ASP A 69 -27.77 -10.86 16.30
CA ASP A 69 -26.43 -10.95 15.73
C ASP A 69 -26.52 -11.44 14.27
N PHE A 70 -26.63 -10.48 13.34
CA PHE A 70 -26.74 -10.79 11.91
C PHE A 70 -25.49 -11.49 11.36
N TYR A 71 -24.32 -11.21 11.93
CA TYR A 71 -23.08 -11.85 11.49
C TYR A 71 -23.10 -13.33 11.81
N LYS A 72 -23.45 -13.73 13.04
CA LYS A 72 -23.59 -15.16 13.37
C LYS A 72 -24.73 -15.78 12.58
N PHE A 73 -25.89 -15.16 12.50
CA PHE A 73 -26.99 -15.69 11.68
C PHE A 73 -26.57 -16.01 10.24
N ALA A 74 -25.77 -15.15 9.60
CA ALA A 74 -25.36 -15.34 8.21
C ALA A 74 -24.09 -16.19 8.02
N CYS A 75 -23.16 -16.18 8.99
CA CYS A 75 -21.79 -16.64 8.80
C CYS A 75 -21.28 -17.62 9.88
N ASN A 76 -22.07 -18.02 10.89
CA ASN A 76 -21.56 -18.82 12.02
C ASN A 76 -20.80 -20.06 11.56
N ASN A 77 -21.31 -20.72 10.52
CA ASN A 77 -20.78 -21.99 9.99
C ASN A 77 -19.72 -21.80 8.89
N TRP A 78 -19.36 -20.54 8.57
CA TRP A 78 -18.36 -20.23 7.54
C TRP A 78 -17.00 -20.82 7.89
N HIS A 79 -16.53 -20.60 9.13
CA HIS A 79 -15.19 -20.99 9.58
C HIS A 79 -14.99 -22.50 9.59
N ASP A 80 -16.02 -23.26 9.94
CA ASP A 80 -15.99 -24.73 9.92
C ASP A 80 -15.82 -25.30 8.52
N THR A 81 -16.29 -24.55 7.52
CA THR A 81 -16.38 -25.02 6.13
C THR A 81 -15.38 -24.35 5.21
N ASN A 82 -14.71 -23.31 5.69
CA ASN A 82 -13.66 -22.55 5.03
C ASN A 82 -12.52 -22.29 6.03
N PRO A 83 -11.78 -23.33 6.44
CA PRO A 83 -10.67 -23.16 7.38
C PRO A 83 -9.58 -22.27 6.77
N THR A 84 -9.07 -21.34 7.57
CA THR A 84 -7.99 -20.43 7.17
C THR A 84 -6.73 -21.23 6.78
N PRO A 85 -6.22 -21.07 5.54
CA PRO A 85 -4.99 -21.75 5.13
C PRO A 85 -3.76 -21.29 5.94
N LEU A 86 -2.79 -22.19 6.15
CA LEU A 86 -1.58 -21.93 6.97
C LEU A 86 -0.64 -20.81 6.50
N TYR A 87 -0.89 -20.23 5.32
CA TYR A 87 -0.08 -19.18 4.73
C TYR A 87 -0.72 -17.78 4.84
N THR A 88 -1.94 -17.70 5.38
CA THR A 88 -2.69 -16.46 5.59
C THR A 88 -3.36 -16.51 6.96
N TRP A 89 -3.75 -15.35 7.49
CA TRP A 89 -4.58 -15.26 8.70
C TRP A 89 -5.98 -14.74 8.37
N GLU A 90 -6.15 -14.03 7.25
CA GLU A 90 -7.47 -13.67 6.74
C GLU A 90 -7.96 -14.70 5.73
N TRP A 91 -9.18 -15.18 5.94
CA TRP A 91 -9.87 -16.05 5.00
C TRP A 91 -11.37 -15.73 4.95
N ASN A 92 -11.73 -14.90 3.97
CA ASN A 92 -13.09 -14.42 3.74
C ASN A 92 -13.48 -14.62 2.27
N SER A 93 -14.72 -14.27 1.93
CA SER A 93 -15.24 -14.41 0.56
C SER A 93 -14.40 -13.67 -0.49
N LEU A 94 -13.81 -12.52 -0.15
CA LEU A 94 -12.94 -11.77 -1.06
C LEU A 94 -11.62 -12.51 -1.28
N ALA A 95 -10.98 -13.02 -0.22
CA ALA A 95 -9.76 -13.81 -0.30
C ALA A 95 -9.93 -15.06 -1.18
N ILE A 96 -11.09 -15.73 -1.10
CA ILE A 96 -11.42 -16.86 -1.99
C ILE A 96 -11.48 -16.40 -3.45
N ILE A 97 -12.16 -15.29 -3.73
CA ILE A 97 -12.27 -14.74 -5.09
C ILE A 97 -10.89 -14.36 -5.63
N GLU A 98 -10.07 -13.66 -4.84
CA GLU A 98 -8.72 -13.26 -5.21
C GLU A 98 -7.83 -14.47 -5.51
N ASN A 99 -7.93 -15.53 -4.70
CA ASN A 99 -7.20 -16.78 -4.93
C ASN A 99 -7.64 -17.47 -6.23
N GLU A 100 -8.94 -17.51 -6.53
CA GLU A 100 -9.43 -18.06 -7.80
C GLU A 100 -8.99 -17.23 -9.01
N ILE A 101 -8.99 -15.89 -8.90
CA ILE A 101 -8.45 -15.01 -9.94
C ILE A 101 -6.95 -15.26 -10.11
N ALA A 102 -6.18 -15.36 -9.02
CA ALA A 102 -4.75 -15.63 -9.07
C ALA A 102 -4.43 -16.98 -9.75
N LYS A 103 -5.25 -18.02 -9.52
CA LYS A 103 -5.14 -19.30 -10.23
C LYS A 103 -5.39 -19.14 -11.74
N GLN A 104 -6.46 -18.44 -12.12
CA GLN A 104 -6.76 -18.21 -13.54
C GLN A 104 -5.66 -17.40 -14.23
N VAL A 105 -5.15 -16.34 -13.59
CA VAL A 105 -4.02 -15.55 -14.08
C VAL A 105 -2.80 -16.46 -14.24
N ARG A 106 -2.47 -17.27 -13.22
CA ARG A 106 -1.38 -18.27 -13.27
C ARG A 106 -1.53 -19.20 -14.46
N ASP A 107 -2.73 -19.72 -14.72
CA ASP A 107 -3.01 -20.63 -15.84
C ASP A 107 -2.77 -20.02 -17.21
N ILE A 108 -2.96 -18.70 -17.31
CA ILE A 108 -2.67 -17.93 -18.52
C ILE A 108 -1.16 -17.72 -18.65
N VAL A 109 -0.49 -17.24 -17.59
CA VAL A 109 0.91 -16.79 -17.66
C VAL A 109 1.94 -17.92 -17.64
N GLN A 110 1.58 -19.12 -17.14
CA GLN A 110 2.46 -20.29 -17.15
C GLN A 110 2.63 -20.91 -18.54
N LYS A 111 1.68 -20.67 -19.45
CA LYS A 111 1.73 -21.17 -20.83
C LYS A 111 2.86 -20.49 -21.61
N PHE A 112 3.41 -21.18 -22.60
CA PHE A 112 4.40 -20.58 -23.51
C PHE A 112 3.81 -19.37 -24.26
N LYS A 113 4.69 -18.43 -24.62
CA LYS A 113 4.33 -17.31 -25.47
C LYS A 113 3.89 -17.83 -26.83
N LYS A 114 2.83 -17.24 -27.37
CA LYS A 114 2.31 -17.51 -28.72
C LYS A 114 2.54 -16.29 -29.60
N ARG A 115 2.64 -16.50 -30.91
CA ARG A 115 2.70 -15.39 -31.89
C ARG A 115 1.47 -14.50 -31.86
N SER A 116 0.33 -15.04 -31.45
CA SER A 116 -0.94 -14.34 -31.29
C SER A 116 -1.07 -13.58 -29.95
N ASP A 117 -0.11 -13.72 -29.03
CA ASP A 117 -0.17 -12.97 -27.77
C ASP A 117 0.07 -11.48 -28.06
N SER A 118 -0.67 -10.61 -27.37
CA SER A 118 -0.34 -9.17 -27.36
C SER A 118 1.04 -8.96 -26.72
N ALA A 119 1.69 -7.84 -27.05
CA ALA A 119 2.98 -7.48 -26.47
C ALA A 119 2.94 -7.47 -24.92
N ALA A 120 1.87 -6.93 -24.34
CA ALA A 120 1.66 -6.91 -22.89
C ALA A 120 1.56 -8.33 -22.29
N LEU A 121 0.78 -9.23 -22.90
CA LEU A 121 0.64 -10.60 -22.43
C LEU A 121 1.95 -11.39 -22.59
N ALA A 122 2.66 -11.20 -23.70
CA ALA A 122 3.97 -11.79 -23.92
C ALA A 122 4.98 -11.31 -22.86
N GLN A 123 4.97 -10.01 -22.53
CA GLN A 123 5.81 -9.46 -21.47
C GLN A 123 5.46 -10.07 -20.11
N LEU A 124 4.18 -10.11 -19.74
CA LEU A 124 3.71 -10.71 -18.49
C LEU A 124 4.15 -12.18 -18.35
N LYS A 125 4.01 -12.98 -19.42
CA LYS A 125 4.52 -14.37 -19.46
C LYS A 125 6.03 -14.45 -19.27
N THR A 126 6.80 -13.47 -19.80
CA THR A 126 8.24 -13.38 -19.57
C THR A 126 8.54 -13.18 -18.10
N VAL A 127 7.94 -12.16 -17.50
CA VAL A 127 8.15 -11.79 -16.10
C VAL A 127 7.80 -12.97 -15.18
N TYR A 128 6.65 -13.61 -15.43
CA TYR A 128 6.24 -14.80 -14.67
C TYR A 128 7.29 -15.92 -14.75
N ARG A 129 7.77 -16.26 -15.95
CA ARG A 129 8.77 -17.32 -16.11
C ARG A 129 10.11 -16.95 -15.49
N THR A 130 10.56 -15.71 -15.64
CA THR A 130 11.79 -15.23 -14.98
C THR A 130 11.65 -15.38 -13.47
N CYS A 131 10.55 -14.93 -12.87
CA CYS A 131 10.32 -15.08 -11.43
C CYS A 131 10.30 -16.55 -10.99
N MET A 132 9.55 -17.40 -11.70
CA MET A 132 9.34 -18.80 -11.30
C MET A 132 10.52 -19.73 -11.60
N TYR A 133 11.36 -19.42 -12.59
CA TYR A 133 12.39 -20.34 -13.08
C TYR A 133 13.83 -19.82 -12.96
N THR A 134 14.06 -18.61 -12.44
CA THR A 134 15.42 -18.13 -12.17
C THR A 134 16.07 -18.95 -11.04
N PRO A 135 17.18 -19.68 -11.29
CA PRO A 135 17.80 -20.55 -10.28
C PRO A 135 18.26 -19.82 -9.02
N SER A 136 18.79 -18.59 -9.15
CA SER A 136 19.22 -17.77 -8.00
C SER A 136 18.04 -17.38 -7.10
N MET A 137 16.86 -17.12 -7.67
CA MET A 137 15.64 -16.86 -6.90
C MET A 137 15.13 -18.12 -6.18
N LYS A 138 15.19 -19.29 -6.83
CA LYS A 138 14.84 -20.59 -6.23
C LYS A 138 15.78 -21.02 -5.10
N ALA A 139 17.07 -20.76 -5.27
CA ALA A 139 18.09 -21.05 -4.27
C ALA A 139 18.10 -20.04 -3.11
N GLY A 140 17.39 -18.91 -3.25
CA GLY A 140 17.48 -17.80 -2.29
C GLY A 140 18.90 -17.26 -2.20
N ASP A 141 19.62 -17.22 -3.33
CA ASP A 141 21.04 -16.88 -3.36
C ASP A 141 21.23 -15.39 -3.06
N ILE A 142 21.58 -15.08 -1.82
CA ILE A 142 21.86 -13.72 -1.36
C ILE A 142 23.00 -13.04 -2.14
N ARG A 143 23.88 -13.80 -2.82
CA ARG A 143 24.89 -13.20 -3.71
C ARG A 143 24.27 -12.36 -4.81
N PHE A 144 23.10 -12.77 -5.32
CA PHE A 144 22.37 -12.00 -6.31
C PHE A 144 21.94 -10.63 -5.76
N VAL A 145 21.43 -10.60 -4.52
CA VAL A 145 21.05 -9.37 -3.80
C VAL A 145 22.29 -8.49 -3.61
N TRP A 146 23.38 -9.05 -3.09
CA TRP A 146 24.63 -8.32 -2.88
C TRP A 146 25.22 -7.74 -4.16
N GLN A 147 25.20 -8.49 -5.26
CA GLN A 147 25.70 -8.02 -6.55
C GLN A 147 24.85 -6.87 -7.09
N HIS A 148 23.53 -6.90 -6.90
CA HIS A 148 22.65 -5.79 -7.30
C HIS A 148 22.92 -4.55 -6.45
N MET A 149 23.04 -4.69 -5.13
CA MET A 149 23.41 -3.57 -4.25
C MET A 149 24.76 -2.96 -4.64
N LYS A 150 25.77 -3.81 -4.88
CA LYS A 150 27.10 -3.34 -5.29
C LYS A 150 27.06 -2.61 -6.64
N LYS A 151 26.29 -3.11 -7.61
CA LYS A 151 26.12 -2.45 -8.92
C LYS A 151 25.47 -1.07 -8.80
N ALA A 152 24.52 -0.92 -7.88
CA ALA A 152 23.87 0.34 -7.56
C ALA A 152 24.68 1.24 -6.61
N GLY A 153 25.98 0.96 -6.43
CA GLY A 153 26.87 1.82 -5.62
C GLY A 153 26.55 1.81 -4.13
N PHE A 154 25.85 0.79 -3.60
CA PHE A 154 25.48 0.76 -2.19
C PHE A 154 26.72 0.55 -1.30
N ASP A 155 27.22 1.63 -0.70
CA ASP A 155 28.33 1.64 0.25
C ASP A 155 27.90 2.32 1.55
N THR A 156 27.82 1.57 2.65
CA THR A 156 27.40 2.11 3.96
C THR A 156 28.44 3.00 4.61
N SER A 157 29.66 3.08 4.04
CA SER A 157 30.67 4.07 4.44
C SER A 157 30.46 5.43 3.76
N ALA A 158 29.63 5.51 2.71
CA ALA A 158 29.23 6.77 2.12
C ALA A 158 28.32 7.56 3.08
N PRO A 159 28.20 8.89 2.91
CA PRO A 159 27.22 9.67 3.65
C PRO A 159 25.81 9.09 3.49
N TRP A 160 25.03 9.05 4.56
CA TRP A 160 23.72 8.38 4.58
C TRP A 160 22.75 8.86 3.48
N TRP A 161 22.86 10.12 3.02
CA TRP A 161 22.03 10.65 1.93
C TRP A 161 22.35 10.00 0.58
N GLU A 162 23.58 9.53 0.37
CA GLU A 162 24.01 8.82 -0.84
C GLU A 162 23.44 7.41 -0.82
N VAL A 163 23.56 6.76 0.33
CA VAL A 163 22.94 5.46 0.61
C VAL A 163 21.43 5.53 0.39
N HIS A 164 20.78 6.62 0.78
CA HIS A 164 19.35 6.83 0.56
C HIS A 164 19.00 7.05 -0.91
N GLN A 165 19.83 7.74 -1.68
CA GLN A 165 19.66 7.90 -3.13
C GLN A 165 19.79 6.56 -3.85
N ASN A 166 20.83 5.79 -3.53
CA ASN A 166 21.02 4.45 -4.09
C ASN A 166 19.86 3.52 -3.69
N TYR A 167 19.36 3.62 -2.46
CA TYR A 167 18.14 2.93 -2.04
C TYR A 167 16.94 3.31 -2.92
N LEU A 168 16.71 4.61 -3.15
CA LEU A 168 15.60 5.12 -3.94
C LEU A 168 15.68 4.67 -5.40
N GLU A 169 16.87 4.73 -6.00
CA GLU A 169 17.13 4.29 -7.38
C GLU A 169 16.79 2.82 -7.57
N ILE A 170 17.14 1.96 -6.61
CA ILE A 170 16.88 0.52 -6.73
C ILE A 170 15.41 0.18 -6.42
N THR A 171 14.82 0.82 -5.41
CA THR A 171 13.49 0.43 -4.90
C THR A 171 12.34 1.22 -5.51
N GLY A 172 12.61 2.37 -6.11
CA GLY A 172 11.60 3.35 -6.55
C GLY A 172 10.91 4.09 -5.40
N GLU A 173 11.29 3.83 -4.14
CA GLU A 173 10.63 4.40 -2.97
C GLU A 173 11.63 4.96 -1.95
N SER A 174 11.22 5.99 -1.21
CA SER A 174 12.03 6.54 -0.13
C SER A 174 11.82 5.74 1.16
N ALA A 175 12.91 5.31 1.78
CA ALA A 175 12.88 4.65 3.09
C ALA A 175 12.52 5.59 4.26
N LEU A 176 12.39 6.91 4.03
CA LEU A 176 12.17 7.93 5.06
C LEU A 176 10.83 8.66 4.91
N MET A 177 10.14 8.52 3.77
CA MET A 177 8.86 9.19 3.51
C MET A 177 8.19 8.62 2.27
N THR A 178 6.93 8.96 2.10
CA THR A 178 6.22 8.66 0.86
C THR A 178 6.36 9.83 -0.11
N ILE A 179 6.83 9.56 -1.33
CA ILE A 179 6.78 10.50 -2.45
C ILE A 179 5.89 9.87 -3.52
N LYS A 180 4.82 10.56 -3.92
CA LYS A 180 3.86 10.07 -4.93
C LYS A 180 3.54 11.15 -5.94
N VAL A 181 3.34 10.76 -7.19
CA VAL A 181 2.73 11.64 -8.19
C VAL A 181 1.21 11.66 -7.96
N VAL A 182 0.64 12.84 -7.82
CA VAL A 182 -0.81 13.04 -7.67
C VAL A 182 -1.31 14.12 -8.62
N ALA A 183 -2.58 14.05 -8.99
CA ALA A 183 -3.21 15.09 -9.80
C ALA A 183 -3.44 16.36 -8.97
N ASN A 184 -2.99 17.50 -9.48
CA ASN A 184 -3.23 18.80 -8.87
C ASN A 184 -4.60 19.34 -9.27
N SER A 185 -5.62 19.15 -8.42
CA SER A 185 -6.98 19.62 -8.70
C SER A 185 -7.09 21.14 -8.84
N GLN A 186 -6.12 21.91 -8.33
CA GLN A 186 -6.09 23.38 -8.46
C GLN A 186 -5.44 23.84 -9.77
N HIS A 187 -4.75 22.96 -10.48
CA HIS A 187 -4.02 23.28 -11.71
C HIS A 187 -4.32 22.26 -12.81
N ASN A 188 -5.59 22.19 -13.23
CA ASN A 188 -6.07 21.35 -14.34
C ASN A 188 -5.63 19.88 -14.27
N PHE A 189 -5.50 19.33 -13.06
CA PHE A 189 -5.04 17.97 -12.82
C PHE A 189 -3.61 17.67 -13.32
N ASN A 190 -2.79 18.71 -13.54
CA ASN A 190 -1.38 18.53 -13.84
C ASN A 190 -0.71 17.70 -12.73
N PRO A 191 0.16 16.74 -13.07
CA PRO A 191 0.83 15.91 -12.08
C PRO A 191 1.76 16.76 -11.21
N ILE A 192 1.71 16.54 -9.89
CA ILE A 192 2.63 17.14 -8.92
C ILE A 192 3.15 16.07 -7.97
N LEU A 193 4.31 16.31 -7.37
CA LEU A 193 4.80 15.43 -6.31
C LEU A 193 4.10 15.75 -5.00
N LYS A 194 3.69 14.71 -4.28
CA LYS A 194 3.15 14.78 -2.93
C LYS A 194 4.08 14.08 -1.97
N PHE A 195 4.59 14.85 -1.01
CA PHE A 195 5.43 14.36 0.06
C PHE A 195 4.57 14.12 1.29
N SER A 196 4.71 12.97 1.94
CA SER A 196 4.01 12.69 3.19
C SER A 196 4.77 11.71 4.07
N GLU A 197 4.24 11.42 5.27
CA GLU A 197 4.82 10.42 6.15
C GLU A 197 5.06 9.08 5.47
N ILE A 198 6.00 8.30 6.01
CA ILE A 198 6.26 6.95 5.55
C ILE A 198 4.98 6.12 5.63
N GLY A 199 4.59 5.53 4.50
CA GLY A 199 3.36 4.76 4.36
C GLY A 199 3.56 3.41 3.69
N SER A 200 4.81 3.02 3.45
CA SER A 200 5.19 1.78 2.76
C SER A 200 6.10 0.95 3.67
N PRO A 201 5.80 -0.34 3.89
CA PRO A 201 6.59 -1.22 4.75
C PRO A 201 7.88 -1.71 4.08
N TYR A 202 8.31 -1.13 2.95
CA TYR A 202 9.57 -1.51 2.34
C TYR A 202 10.73 -1.05 3.22
N GLY A 203 11.30 -2.02 3.93
CA GLY A 203 12.44 -1.84 4.82
C GLY A 203 12.12 -1.45 6.25
N SER A 204 10.85 -1.29 6.60
CA SER A 204 10.40 -1.23 7.99
C SER A 204 9.16 -2.11 8.10
N ILE A 205 9.08 -2.94 9.13
CA ILE A 205 7.77 -3.50 9.50
C ILE A 205 7.01 -2.30 10.08
N ILE A 206 6.34 -1.53 9.20
CA ILE A 206 5.40 -0.50 9.60
C ILE A 206 4.25 -1.25 10.23
N HIS A 207 4.29 -1.29 11.55
CA HIS A 207 3.25 -1.89 12.36
C HIS A 207 2.24 -0.80 12.70
N GLY A 208 0.95 -1.10 12.53
CA GLY A 208 -0.12 -0.18 12.96
C GLY A 208 -0.02 0.16 14.45
N GLU A 209 0.53 -0.77 15.23
CA GLU A 209 0.69 -0.68 16.68
C GLU A 209 2.17 -0.58 17.09
N VAL A 210 2.42 -0.28 18.37
CA VAL A 210 3.78 -0.29 18.94
C VAL A 210 4.27 -1.73 18.95
N TRP A 211 5.53 -1.96 18.58
CA TRP A 211 6.09 -3.31 18.67
C TRP A 211 6.24 -3.73 20.13
N ILE A 212 5.90 -4.97 20.42
CA ILE A 212 6.18 -5.53 21.75
C ILE A 212 7.65 -5.96 21.86
N PRO A 213 8.23 -6.05 23.07
CA PRO A 213 9.64 -6.39 23.26
C PRO A 213 10.05 -7.70 22.56
N SER A 214 9.19 -8.73 22.58
CA SER A 214 9.49 -10.02 21.94
C SER A 214 9.59 -9.94 20.41
N GLU A 215 8.79 -9.08 19.76
CA GLU A 215 8.89 -8.83 18.32
C GLU A 215 10.19 -8.12 17.99
N THR A 216 10.57 -7.15 18.83
CA THR A 216 11.83 -6.40 18.71
C THR A 216 13.02 -7.36 18.78
N ASP A 217 13.02 -8.27 19.76
CA ASP A 217 14.05 -9.30 19.91
C ASP A 217 14.09 -10.26 18.73
N MET A 218 12.93 -10.70 18.23
CA MET A 218 12.84 -11.58 17.07
C MET A 218 13.44 -10.92 15.82
N TYR A 219 13.17 -9.64 15.60
CA TYR A 219 13.73 -8.90 14.47
C TYR A 219 15.22 -8.65 14.61
N ILE A 220 15.71 -8.31 15.81
CA ILE A 220 17.15 -8.22 16.09
C ILE A 220 17.83 -9.57 15.79
N ASN A 221 17.22 -10.69 16.21
CA ASN A 221 17.73 -12.03 15.94
C ASN A 221 17.73 -12.37 14.44
N LEU A 222 16.72 -11.92 13.69
CA LEU A 222 16.70 -12.02 12.22
C LEU A 222 17.88 -11.25 11.61
N LEU A 223 18.11 -10.00 12.01
CA LEU A 223 19.23 -9.19 11.51
C LEU A 223 20.58 -9.86 11.82
N LYS A 224 20.77 -10.33 13.05
CA LYS A 224 21.95 -11.11 13.47
C LYS A 224 22.12 -12.37 12.62
N TYR A 225 21.04 -13.10 12.35
CA TYR A 225 21.07 -14.30 11.53
C TYR A 225 21.51 -13.99 10.09
N LEU A 226 20.91 -12.97 9.45
CA LEU A 226 21.27 -12.54 8.10
C LEU A 226 22.74 -12.11 8.02
N CYS A 227 23.20 -11.40 9.04
CA CYS A 227 24.57 -10.95 9.20
C CYS A 227 25.58 -12.11 9.32
N ASN A 228 25.23 -13.18 10.02
CA ASN A 228 26.11 -14.32 10.28
C ASN A 228 26.09 -15.39 9.17
N THR A 229 25.41 -15.16 8.05
CA THR A 229 25.45 -16.08 6.91
C THR A 229 26.83 -16.12 6.25
N GLN A 230 27.15 -17.19 5.52
CA GLN A 230 28.41 -17.36 4.75
C GLN A 230 28.71 -16.23 3.73
N TYR A 231 27.75 -15.34 3.51
CA TYR A 231 27.82 -14.23 2.58
C TYR A 231 28.09 -12.88 3.26
N SER A 232 28.31 -12.89 4.58
CA SER A 232 28.76 -11.75 5.37
C SER A 232 30.00 -11.08 4.76
N ASN A 233 30.89 -11.87 4.16
CA ASN A 233 32.10 -11.42 3.47
C ASN A 233 31.86 -10.47 2.29
N MET A 234 30.66 -10.49 1.71
CA MET A 234 30.25 -9.66 0.58
C MET A 234 29.48 -8.41 1.01
N SER A 235 29.07 -8.35 2.28
CA SER A 235 28.32 -7.23 2.82
C SER A 235 29.23 -6.00 3.02
N PRO A 236 28.86 -4.81 2.51
CA PRO A 236 29.58 -3.58 2.82
C PRO A 236 29.60 -3.26 4.32
N VAL A 237 28.64 -3.80 5.09
CA VAL A 237 28.57 -3.68 6.56
C VAL A 237 29.67 -4.46 7.28
N ARG A 238 30.35 -5.44 6.63
CA ARG A 238 31.38 -6.29 7.27
C ARG A 238 32.54 -5.51 7.87
N LYS A 239 32.88 -4.33 7.33
CA LYS A 239 33.95 -3.49 7.89
C LYS A 239 33.62 -2.96 9.31
N GLN A 240 32.37 -3.09 9.78
CA GLN A 240 31.87 -2.50 11.04
C GLN A 240 31.25 -3.53 12.01
N LEU A 241 31.39 -4.84 11.78
CA LEU A 241 30.64 -5.88 12.50
C LEU A 241 30.85 -5.93 14.04
N PRO A 242 32.05 -5.68 14.61
CA PRO A 242 32.22 -5.66 16.06
C PRO A 242 31.51 -4.48 16.75
N THR A 243 31.10 -3.47 15.99
CA THR A 243 30.51 -2.20 16.49
C THR A 243 29.05 -2.01 16.11
N LEU A 244 28.45 -2.94 15.35
CA LEU A 244 27.10 -2.76 14.83
C LEU A 244 26.06 -3.04 15.93
N ASP A 245 25.51 -1.96 16.47
CA ASP A 245 24.41 -2.06 17.43
C ASP A 245 23.06 -2.18 16.69
N PHE A 246 22.65 -3.43 16.43
CA PHE A 246 21.33 -3.71 15.84
C PHE A 246 20.18 -3.08 16.63
N MET A 247 20.36 -2.85 17.94
CA MET A 247 19.36 -2.17 18.75
C MET A 247 19.19 -0.72 18.30
N GLN A 248 20.28 0.02 18.03
CA GLN A 248 20.21 1.40 17.53
C GLN A 248 19.52 1.49 16.16
N ILE A 249 19.79 0.52 15.27
CA ILE A 249 19.12 0.43 13.97
C ILE A 249 17.62 0.23 14.15
N VAL A 250 17.22 -0.67 15.03
CA VAL A 250 15.82 -0.97 15.31
C VAL A 250 15.14 0.21 16.01
N LEU A 251 15.79 0.84 16.98
CA LEU A 251 15.29 2.03 17.68
C LEU A 251 15.05 3.20 16.71
N PHE A 252 15.98 3.45 15.79
CA PHE A 252 15.79 4.47 14.75
C PHE A 252 14.54 4.19 13.91
N ARG A 253 14.35 2.96 13.43
CA ARG A 253 13.18 2.59 12.62
C ARG A 253 11.89 2.61 13.43
N HIS A 254 11.94 2.20 14.70
CA HIS A 254 10.80 2.27 15.62
C HIS A 254 10.38 3.73 15.83
N ARG A 255 11.33 4.62 16.10
CA ARG A 255 11.05 6.04 16.30
C ARG A 255 10.50 6.69 15.03
N LEU A 256 11.01 6.34 13.85
CA LEU A 256 10.47 6.80 12.57
C LEU A 256 9.01 6.36 12.37
N ASN A 257 8.69 5.10 12.67
CA ASN A 257 7.32 4.57 12.57
C ASN A 257 6.38 5.22 13.60
N GLU A 258 6.87 5.46 14.82
CA GLU A 258 6.13 6.15 15.87
C GLU A 258 5.78 7.58 15.46
N ILE A 259 6.74 8.35 14.94
CA ILE A 259 6.51 9.70 14.39
C ILE A 259 5.43 9.67 13.30
N SER A 260 5.48 8.68 12.39
CA SER A 260 4.46 8.51 11.36
C SER A 260 3.07 8.28 11.97
N ARG A 261 2.95 7.38 12.94
CA ARG A 261 1.68 7.07 13.63
C ARG A 261 1.10 8.26 14.37
N GLU A 262 1.90 8.93 15.19
CA GLU A 262 1.50 10.17 15.88
C GLU A 262 0.98 11.20 14.88
N CYS A 263 1.72 11.41 13.78
CA CYS A 263 1.33 12.38 12.76
C CYS A 263 0.06 11.97 12.01
N MET A 264 -0.18 10.68 11.78
CA MET A 264 -1.39 10.16 11.15
C MET A 264 -2.65 10.46 11.97
N GLN A 265 -2.56 10.46 13.30
CA GLN A 265 -3.67 10.75 14.21
C GLN A 265 -4.06 12.23 14.27
N LEU A 266 -3.18 13.14 13.80
CA LEU A 266 -3.50 14.57 13.78
C LEU A 266 -4.71 14.84 12.88
N LYS A 267 -5.73 15.53 13.43
CA LYS A 267 -6.97 15.90 12.72
C LYS A 267 -6.72 16.81 11.52
N HIS A 268 -5.71 17.67 11.59
CA HIS A 268 -5.39 18.63 10.53
C HIS A 268 -4.54 18.00 9.44
N ARG A 269 -5.15 17.80 8.26
CA ARG A 269 -4.48 17.36 7.03
C ARG A 269 -4.02 18.56 6.20
N ARG A 270 -3.27 19.49 6.81
CA ARG A 270 -2.75 20.63 6.05
C ARG A 270 -1.78 20.12 4.98
N VAL A 271 -2.04 20.51 3.75
CA VAL A 271 -1.14 20.33 2.61
C VAL A 271 -0.57 21.70 2.29
N MET A 272 0.75 21.81 2.33
CA MET A 272 1.46 23.04 2.04
C MET A 272 2.03 22.96 0.63
N PRO A 273 1.56 23.80 -0.31
CA PRO A 273 2.20 23.94 -1.60
C PRO A 273 3.52 24.72 -1.43
N MET A 274 4.61 24.21 -1.98
CA MET A 274 5.90 24.88 -2.05
C MET A 274 6.75 24.27 -3.16
N THR A 275 7.80 24.94 -3.61
CA THR A 275 8.77 24.36 -4.55
C THR A 275 9.71 23.38 -3.85
N VAL A 276 10.38 22.50 -4.61
CA VAL A 276 11.41 21.61 -4.05
C VAL A 276 12.55 22.41 -3.39
N LYS A 277 12.91 23.56 -3.97
CA LYS A 277 13.92 24.47 -3.41
C LYS A 277 13.47 25.09 -2.08
N GLU A 278 12.22 25.54 -1.99
CA GLU A 278 11.66 26.08 -0.74
C GLU A 278 11.59 25.01 0.35
N PHE A 279 11.15 23.80 0.01
CA PHE A 279 11.14 22.67 0.94
C PHE A 279 12.54 22.34 1.44
N GLU A 280 13.53 22.29 0.54
CA GLU A 280 14.92 22.03 0.92
C GLU A 280 15.46 23.10 1.86
N ASN A 281 15.22 24.37 1.56
CA ASN A 281 15.64 25.48 2.42
C ASN A 281 14.91 25.47 3.76
N TRP A 282 13.61 25.18 3.77
CA TRP A 282 12.83 25.07 4.99
C TRP A 282 13.32 23.92 5.86
N PHE A 283 13.42 22.71 5.30
CA PHE A 283 13.86 21.52 6.01
C PHE A 283 15.28 21.67 6.58
N ASN A 284 16.21 22.24 5.79
CA ASN A 284 17.60 22.41 6.21
C ASN A 284 17.78 23.54 7.25
N LYS A 285 16.80 24.44 7.41
CA LYS A 285 16.77 25.45 8.49
C LYS A 285 16.17 24.93 9.79
N LEU A 286 15.54 23.75 9.78
CA LEU A 286 15.12 23.10 11.01
C LEU A 286 16.39 22.60 11.73
N GLY A 287 16.65 23.14 12.93
CA GLY A 287 17.80 22.80 13.77
C GLY A 287 18.94 23.85 13.77
N ASN A 288 19.56 24.08 14.93
CA ASN A 288 20.54 25.15 15.13
C ASN A 288 22.00 24.79 14.77
N GLU A 289 22.31 23.56 14.38
CA GLU A 289 23.68 23.19 13.96
C GLU A 289 23.67 22.14 12.84
N GLY A 290 23.30 22.48 11.60
CA GLY A 290 23.72 21.73 10.40
C GLY A 290 23.48 20.20 10.35
N LEU A 291 22.38 19.68 10.90
CA LEU A 291 22.32 18.27 11.30
C LEU A 291 21.57 17.30 10.36
N ALA A 292 20.94 17.75 9.27
CA ALA A 292 20.60 16.89 8.13
C ALA A 292 20.49 17.73 6.85
N LYS A 293 21.63 18.12 6.25
CA LYS A 293 21.61 18.73 4.91
C LYS A 293 21.25 17.66 3.89
N VAL A 294 19.96 17.58 3.54
CA VAL A 294 19.47 16.63 2.54
C VAL A 294 19.34 17.35 1.21
N GLY A 295 19.95 16.79 0.16
CA GLY A 295 19.76 17.27 -1.21
C GLY A 295 18.41 16.79 -1.75
N TRP A 296 17.31 17.36 -1.26
CA TRP A 296 15.95 16.99 -1.71
C TRP A 296 15.77 17.18 -3.21
N ARG A 297 16.40 18.21 -3.79
CA ARG A 297 16.42 18.38 -5.26
C ARG A 297 17.06 17.19 -5.97
N ARG A 298 18.16 16.65 -5.43
CA ARG A 298 18.81 15.46 -6.00
C ARG A 298 17.94 14.22 -5.86
N ILE A 299 17.26 14.05 -4.72
CA ILE A 299 16.30 12.97 -4.48
C ILE A 299 15.16 13.01 -5.52
N VAL A 300 14.59 14.20 -5.77
CA VAL A 300 13.53 14.38 -6.78
C VAL A 300 14.05 14.09 -8.18
N ARG A 301 15.26 14.54 -8.53
CA ARG A 301 15.89 14.25 -9.81
C ARG A 301 16.09 12.76 -10.04
N VAL A 302 16.67 12.05 -9.06
CA VAL A 302 16.86 10.59 -9.15
C VAL A 302 15.53 9.86 -9.30
N MET A 303 14.49 10.28 -8.58
CA MET A 303 13.16 9.65 -8.68
C MET A 303 12.51 9.80 -10.06
N LEU A 304 12.83 10.88 -10.78
CA LEU A 304 12.19 11.28 -12.03
C LEU A 304 13.17 11.27 -13.21
N ASP A 305 14.33 10.62 -13.10
CA ASP A 305 15.39 10.68 -14.12
C ASP A 305 14.92 10.13 -15.48
N ASP A 306 14.07 9.09 -15.45
CA ASP A 306 13.45 8.48 -16.63
C ASP A 306 12.13 9.16 -17.05
N ILE A 307 11.71 10.23 -16.37
CA ILE A 307 10.46 10.93 -16.64
C ILE A 307 10.77 12.22 -17.41
N PRO A 308 10.18 12.43 -18.60
CA PRO A 308 10.42 13.65 -19.36
C PRO A 308 10.02 14.90 -18.58
N ASP A 309 10.85 15.95 -18.62
CA ASP A 309 10.61 17.24 -17.94
C ASP A 309 9.25 17.87 -18.27
N ALA A 310 8.74 17.62 -19.49
CA ALA A 310 7.42 18.08 -19.91
C ALA A 310 6.25 17.47 -19.10
N VAL A 311 6.49 16.37 -18.39
CA VAL A 311 5.49 15.66 -17.59
C VAL A 311 5.56 16.12 -16.14
N ILE A 312 6.75 16.18 -15.52
CA ILE A 312 6.93 16.66 -14.15
C ILE A 312 8.23 17.47 -14.08
N ASP A 313 8.13 18.71 -13.61
CA ASP A 313 9.28 19.58 -13.34
C ASP A 313 9.96 19.16 -12.02
N HIS A 314 11.23 18.73 -12.10
CA HIS A 314 12.04 18.33 -10.94
C HIS A 314 12.25 19.42 -9.89
N ASP A 315 12.20 20.68 -10.30
CA ASP A 315 12.33 21.84 -9.42
C ASP A 315 10.97 22.54 -9.17
N GLY A 316 9.89 21.92 -9.67
CA GLY A 316 8.53 22.45 -9.66
C GLY A 316 7.83 22.40 -8.30
N MET A 317 6.52 22.69 -8.33
CA MET A 317 5.67 22.71 -7.14
C MET A 317 5.42 21.31 -6.60
N ILE A 318 5.52 21.18 -5.27
CA ILE A 318 5.22 19.98 -4.51
C ILE A 318 4.15 20.26 -3.46
N ALA A 319 3.41 19.20 -3.10
CA ALA A 319 2.42 19.19 -2.05
C ALA A 319 2.98 18.48 -0.81
N VAL A 320 3.34 19.24 0.21
CA VAL A 320 3.86 18.69 1.47
C VAL A 320 2.72 18.47 2.45
N ARG A 321 2.40 17.21 2.75
CA ARG A 321 1.34 16.83 3.69
C ARG A 321 1.92 16.63 5.08
N ARG A 322 1.29 17.25 6.09
CA ARG A 322 1.66 17.16 7.52
C ARG A 322 3.10 17.63 7.77
N GLU A 323 3.30 18.95 7.83
CA GLU A 323 4.59 19.58 8.18
C GLU A 323 5.25 19.01 9.45
N GLU A 324 4.43 18.62 10.43
CA GLU A 324 4.89 18.08 11.72
C GLU A 324 5.72 16.81 11.58
N TYR A 325 5.37 15.95 10.61
CA TYR A 325 6.16 14.77 10.30
C TYR A 325 7.58 15.13 9.91
N PHE A 326 7.74 16.13 9.05
CA PHE A 326 9.04 16.55 8.54
C PHE A 326 9.87 17.29 9.60
N LYS A 327 9.23 18.00 10.53
CA LYS A 327 9.89 18.58 11.72
C LYS A 327 10.48 17.47 12.60
N LYS A 328 9.66 16.51 13.01
CA LYS A 328 10.10 15.37 13.83
C LYS A 328 11.11 14.46 13.11
N LEU A 329 10.96 14.28 11.80
CA LEU A 329 11.94 13.56 10.98
C LEU A 329 13.29 14.28 10.97
N ASN A 330 13.30 15.60 10.81
CA ASN A 330 14.53 16.38 10.87
C ASN A 330 15.24 16.22 12.23
N GLU A 331 14.50 16.32 13.33
CA GLU A 331 15.01 16.08 14.69
C GLU A 331 15.57 14.67 14.87
N LEU A 332 14.87 13.65 14.37
CA LEU A 332 15.33 12.26 14.41
C LEU A 332 16.63 12.08 13.62
N LEU A 333 16.70 12.60 12.40
CA LEU A 333 17.91 12.53 11.56
C LEU A 333 19.07 13.31 12.17
N ALA A 334 18.78 14.40 12.87
CA ALA A 334 19.77 15.19 13.60
C ALA A 334 20.32 14.43 14.81
N GLY A 335 19.46 13.86 15.64
CA GLY A 335 19.86 13.13 16.85
C GLY A 335 20.47 11.75 16.60
N THR A 336 20.38 11.21 15.39
CA THR A 336 20.86 9.85 15.06
C THR A 336 22.26 9.87 14.44
N PRO A 337 23.21 9.03 14.92
CA PRO A 337 24.51 8.87 14.28
C PRO A 337 24.37 8.49 12.80
N LYS A 338 25.20 9.09 11.93
CA LYS A 338 25.03 8.97 10.47
C LYS A 338 25.25 7.55 9.94
N ASN A 339 26.13 6.78 10.57
CA ASN A 339 26.31 5.36 10.28
C ASN A 339 25.05 4.55 10.59
N ILE A 340 24.37 4.81 11.71
CA ILE A 340 23.11 4.12 12.05
C ILE A 340 22.02 4.39 11.01
N ILE A 341 21.93 5.62 10.48
CA ILE A 341 20.99 5.94 9.39
C ILE A 341 21.35 5.12 8.14
N GLY A 342 22.63 5.14 7.72
CA GLY A 342 23.11 4.38 6.56
C GLY A 342 22.88 2.87 6.68
N ASP A 343 23.21 2.29 7.83
CA ASP A 343 23.01 0.87 8.13
C ASP A 343 21.52 0.53 8.16
N SER A 344 20.67 1.41 8.67
CA SER A 344 19.22 1.18 8.65
C SER A 344 18.66 1.11 7.23
N LEU A 345 19.15 1.96 6.30
CA LEU A 345 18.76 1.96 4.89
C LEU A 345 19.25 0.70 4.18
N PHE A 346 20.44 0.23 4.54
CA PHE A 346 20.99 -1.03 4.07
C PHE A 346 20.12 -2.23 4.45
N TRP A 347 19.85 -2.39 5.75
CA TRP A 347 19.08 -3.52 6.27
C TRP A 347 17.62 -3.47 5.79
N SER A 348 17.10 -2.26 5.58
CA SER A 348 15.81 -2.02 4.93
C SER A 348 15.75 -2.67 3.55
N TYR A 349 16.79 -2.46 2.74
CA TYR A 349 16.87 -3.06 1.41
C TYR A 349 17.12 -4.57 1.48
N ASP A 350 18.03 -5.04 2.34
CA ASP A 350 18.30 -6.48 2.44
C ASP A 350 17.04 -7.26 2.83
N ILE A 351 16.24 -6.72 3.77
CA ILE A 351 14.92 -7.26 4.14
C ILE A 351 13.93 -7.18 2.98
N TYR A 352 13.86 -6.06 2.27
CA TYR A 352 13.04 -5.93 1.05
C TYR A 352 13.38 -7.04 0.05
N ALA A 353 14.67 -7.25 -0.20
CA ALA A 353 15.17 -8.27 -1.11
C ALA A 353 14.93 -9.71 -0.61
N LEU A 354 14.64 -9.93 0.69
CA LEU A 354 14.19 -11.23 1.19
C LEU A 354 12.87 -11.66 0.56
N LYS A 355 11.99 -10.72 0.17
CA LYS A 355 10.75 -11.05 -0.55
C LYS A 355 11.02 -11.71 -1.91
N ALA A 356 12.18 -11.42 -2.52
CA ALA A 356 12.62 -12.08 -3.75
C ALA A 356 13.24 -13.47 -3.51
N ARG A 357 13.39 -13.92 -2.26
CA ARG A 357 13.95 -15.24 -1.90
C ARG A 357 12.82 -16.23 -1.63
N GLY A 358 12.51 -17.08 -2.60
CA GLY A 358 11.31 -17.94 -2.58
C GLY A 358 11.05 -18.72 -1.28
N ARG A 359 12.08 -19.34 -0.68
CA ARG A 359 11.90 -20.13 0.58
C ARG A 359 11.79 -19.29 1.85
N LEU A 360 12.38 -18.10 1.87
CA LEU A 360 12.29 -17.20 3.02
C LEU A 360 11.03 -16.33 2.91
N HIS A 361 10.56 -16.02 1.70
CA HIS A 361 9.29 -15.37 1.44
C HIS A 361 8.10 -16.16 2.02
N GLU A 362 8.06 -17.48 1.86
CA GLU A 362 7.00 -18.32 2.48
C GLU A 362 7.03 -18.28 4.03
N ARG A 363 8.21 -18.15 4.64
CA ARG A 363 8.35 -18.05 6.11
C ARG A 363 8.14 -16.62 6.62
N LEU A 364 8.53 -15.61 5.86
CA LEU A 364 8.36 -14.20 6.21
C LEU A 364 6.94 -13.72 5.94
N ASN A 365 6.21 -14.27 4.97
CA ASN A 365 4.77 -14.02 4.82
C ASN A 365 4.02 -14.47 6.07
N LYS A 366 4.42 -15.57 6.72
CA LYS A 366 3.87 -15.93 8.04
C LYS A 366 4.11 -14.87 9.12
N ILE A 367 5.07 -13.96 8.96
CA ILE A 367 5.41 -12.91 9.94
C ILE A 367 4.87 -11.54 9.51
N GLN A 368 4.97 -11.19 8.22
CA GLN A 368 4.68 -9.85 7.71
C GLN A 368 3.19 -9.59 7.52
N PHE A 369 2.40 -10.65 7.32
CA PHE A 369 0.95 -10.55 7.32
C PHE A 369 0.40 -10.18 8.71
N TYR A 370 1.15 -10.36 9.81
CA TYR A 370 0.75 -9.83 11.13
C TYR A 370 0.70 -8.29 11.19
N ALA A 371 1.38 -7.58 10.27
CA ALA A 371 1.54 -6.13 10.37
C ALA A 371 0.66 -5.30 9.40
N SER A 372 0.14 -5.89 8.31
CA SER A 372 -0.51 -5.11 7.24
C SER A 372 -2.01 -4.84 7.45
N ASP A 373 -2.77 -5.69 8.15
CA ASP A 373 -4.23 -5.50 8.27
C ASP A 373 -4.79 -5.55 9.70
N VAL A 374 -4.06 -4.99 10.69
CA VAL A 374 -4.66 -4.63 12.00
C VAL A 374 -5.60 -3.40 11.88
N ARG A 375 -6.32 -3.26 10.76
CA ARG A 375 -7.30 -2.17 10.53
C ARG A 375 -8.70 -2.69 10.20
N THR A 376 -9.11 -3.84 10.71
CA THR A 376 -10.54 -4.17 10.80
C THR A 376 -10.77 -5.23 11.85
N LEU A 377 -10.55 -4.90 13.12
CA LEU A 377 -11.32 -5.48 14.21
C LEU A 377 -11.85 -4.31 15.04
N SER A 378 -13.17 -4.20 15.02
CA SER A 378 -13.97 -3.37 15.91
C SER A 378 -13.65 -3.62 17.38
#